data_AF-A0A0M1I1I4-F1
#
_entry.id   AF-A0A0M1I1I4-F1
#
_cell.length_a   1.000
_cell.length_b   1.000
_cell.length_c   1.000
_cell.angle_alpha   90.00
_cell.angle_beta   90.00
_cell.angle_gamma   90.00
#
_symmetry.space_group_name_H-M   'P 1'
#
loop_
_entity.id
_entity.type
_entity.pdbx_description
1 polymer ?
#
loop_
_entity_poly.entity_id
_entity_poly.type
_entity_poly.pdbx_seq_one_letter_code
_entity_poly.pdbx_strand_id
1 'polypeptide(L)'
;MFLKALVSSISKITHDLGNAVTSQSSASSEGSLNLSLSLSTTVTAVASSISTLPTTISSVVTSLPTAPTSVVSDLLGTVTGGTSGNPLETVTNLLGGLAGGGSGNPLGTLTGALSSATAPLQTGIDVLQGVESLKTDIITSTIDTLASSGINILPQAAEQISALAGLGTLTFETSESTVNGVLDAVSGVLDLNPTAVSDALTGVAATLVDSGTSATEILSGLAGGLDSNPLESVTDLLGGLTGGTSGNPLDAVTDLLGGLTGGASGNPLEA
;
A
#
# COMPACT_ATOMS: atom_id res chain seq x y z
N MET A 1 -52.88 -41.44 11.87
CA MET A 1 -53.68 -42.61 12.35
C MET A 1 -53.77 -42.69 13.88
N PHE A 2 -52.75 -42.32 14.66
CA PHE A 2 -52.75 -42.47 16.12
C PHE A 2 -53.69 -41.55 16.91
N LEU A 3 -53.81 -40.26 16.54
CA LEU A 3 -54.77 -39.36 17.17
C LEU A 3 -56.22 -39.88 17.02
N LYS A 4 -56.51 -40.52 15.90
CA LYS A 4 -57.80 -41.18 15.62
C LYS A 4 -58.03 -42.40 16.51
N ALA A 5 -56.98 -43.19 16.81
CA ALA A 5 -57.06 -44.33 17.73
C ALA A 5 -57.25 -43.88 19.19
N LEU A 6 -56.51 -42.85 19.63
CA LEU A 6 -56.66 -42.30 20.98
C LEU A 6 -58.06 -41.70 21.20
N VAL A 7 -58.52 -40.88 20.25
CA VAL A 7 -59.88 -40.32 20.28
C VAL A 7 -60.93 -41.43 20.27
N SER A 8 -60.70 -42.53 19.53
CA SER A 8 -61.61 -43.69 19.52
C SER A 8 -61.65 -44.42 20.87
N SER A 9 -60.52 -44.62 21.54
CA SER A 9 -60.47 -45.26 22.86
C SER A 9 -61.13 -44.41 23.94
N ILE A 10 -60.89 -43.09 23.93
CA ILE A 10 -61.54 -42.15 24.85
C ILE A 10 -63.05 -42.15 24.62
N SER A 11 -63.49 -42.04 23.36
CA SER A 11 -64.91 -42.07 23.00
C SER A 11 -65.60 -43.35 23.46
N LYS A 12 -64.92 -44.50 23.38
CA LYS A 12 -65.45 -45.79 23.84
C LYS A 12 -65.60 -45.83 25.36
N ILE A 13 -64.59 -45.37 26.11
CA ILE A 13 -64.65 -45.29 27.57
C ILE A 13 -65.79 -44.37 28.03
N THR A 14 -65.94 -43.19 27.40
CA THR A 14 -67.02 -42.26 27.72
C THR A 14 -68.40 -42.88 27.45
N HIS A 15 -68.54 -43.64 26.37
CA HIS A 15 -69.78 -44.33 26.01
C HIS A 15 -70.13 -45.45 27.01
N ASP A 16 -69.16 -46.30 27.35
CA ASP A 16 -69.34 -47.43 28.27
C ASP A 16 -69.70 -46.92 29.68
N LEU A 17 -69.09 -45.82 30.13
CA LEU A 17 -69.41 -45.18 31.40
C LEU A 17 -70.81 -44.55 31.40
N GLY A 18 -71.20 -43.91 30.28
CA GLY A 18 -72.55 -43.35 30.11
C GLY A 18 -73.64 -44.42 30.25
N ASN A 19 -73.46 -45.58 29.60
CA ASN A 19 -74.39 -46.72 29.70
C ASN A 19 -74.49 -47.30 31.11
N ALA A 20 -73.37 -47.38 31.84
CA ALA A 20 -73.34 -47.88 33.21
C ALA A 20 -74.14 -46.96 34.16
N VAL A 21 -74.01 -45.64 34.01
CA VAL A 21 -74.75 -44.65 34.82
C VAL A 21 -76.26 -44.66 34.50
N THR A 22 -76.66 -44.78 33.24
CA THR A 22 -78.08 -44.86 32.87
C THR A 22 -78.77 -46.14 33.37
N SER A 23 -78.01 -47.23 33.55
CA SER A 23 -78.53 -48.50 34.06
C SER A 23 -78.80 -48.50 35.58
N GLN A 24 -78.43 -47.43 36.29
CA GLN A 24 -78.59 -47.26 37.74
C GLN A 24 -80.04 -46.92 38.17
N SER A 25 -80.94 -46.60 37.24
CA SER A 25 -82.27 -46.03 37.55
C SER A 25 -83.36 -47.06 37.90
N SER A 26 -83.10 -48.37 37.90
CA SER A 26 -84.14 -49.38 38.21
C SER A 26 -83.54 -50.70 38.68
N ALA A 27 -83.36 -50.94 39.99
CA ALA A 27 -83.00 -52.29 40.45
C ALA A 27 -83.28 -52.59 41.93
N SER A 28 -83.99 -53.71 42.14
CA SER A 28 -84.08 -54.53 43.35
C SER A 28 -82.80 -55.37 43.58
N SER A 29 -82.77 -56.19 44.64
CA SER A 29 -81.58 -56.93 45.13
C SER A 29 -80.81 -57.76 44.09
N GLU A 30 -81.45 -58.32 43.05
CA GLU A 30 -80.75 -59.05 41.97
C GLU A 30 -80.11 -58.11 40.94
N GLY A 31 -80.69 -56.93 40.72
CA GLY A 31 -80.08 -55.90 39.89
C GLY A 31 -78.83 -55.28 40.53
N SER A 32 -78.73 -55.32 41.87
CA SER A 32 -77.52 -54.87 42.60
C SER A 32 -76.29 -55.76 42.35
N LEU A 33 -76.48 -57.08 42.23
CA LEU A 33 -75.40 -58.02 41.91
C LEU A 33 -74.95 -57.90 40.45
N ASN A 34 -75.89 -57.77 39.51
CA ASN A 34 -75.57 -57.52 38.11
C ASN A 34 -74.90 -56.15 37.89
N LEU A 35 -75.30 -55.13 38.65
CA LEU A 35 -74.65 -53.82 38.67
C LEU A 35 -73.23 -53.92 39.20
N SER A 36 -73.01 -54.65 40.29
CA SER A 36 -71.68 -54.85 40.87
C SER A 36 -70.73 -55.56 39.90
N LEU A 37 -71.22 -56.57 39.17
CA LEU A 37 -70.44 -57.28 38.15
C LEU A 37 -70.16 -56.41 36.93
N SER A 38 -71.15 -55.67 36.45
CA SER A 38 -71.01 -54.77 35.30
C SER A 38 -70.06 -53.62 35.62
N LEU A 39 -70.21 -53.01 36.80
CA LEU A 39 -69.31 -51.97 37.28
C LEU A 39 -67.91 -52.50 37.50
N SER A 40 -67.76 -53.71 38.06
CA SER A 40 -66.46 -54.36 38.17
C SER A 40 -65.82 -54.57 36.80
N THR A 41 -66.58 -55.02 35.80
CA THR A 41 -66.07 -55.24 34.44
C THR A 41 -65.65 -53.92 33.78
N THR A 42 -66.45 -52.87 33.92
CA THR A 42 -66.14 -51.52 33.43
C THR A 42 -64.91 -50.94 34.14
N VAL A 43 -64.81 -51.09 35.46
CA VAL A 43 -63.66 -50.65 36.26
C VAL A 43 -62.39 -51.40 35.83
N THR A 44 -62.47 -52.70 35.58
CA THR A 44 -61.34 -53.50 35.08
C THR A 44 -60.92 -53.07 33.66
N ALA A 45 -61.87 -52.76 32.77
CA ALA A 45 -61.57 -52.28 31.42
C ALA A 45 -60.93 -50.87 31.44
N VAL A 46 -61.41 -49.98 32.31
CA VAL A 46 -60.83 -48.64 32.53
C VAL A 46 -59.43 -48.76 33.12
N ALA A 47 -59.25 -49.60 34.15
CA ALA A 47 -57.96 -49.84 34.77
C ALA A 47 -56.93 -50.39 33.76
N SER A 48 -57.36 -51.31 32.89
CA SER A 48 -56.51 -51.85 31.82
C SER A 48 -56.11 -50.76 30.81
N SER A 49 -57.04 -49.91 30.41
CA SER A 49 -56.76 -48.81 29.47
C SER A 49 -55.79 -47.79 30.08
N ILE A 50 -56.00 -47.40 31.35
CA ILE A 50 -55.09 -46.53 32.10
C ILE A 50 -53.71 -47.17 32.24
N SER A 51 -53.64 -48.48 32.49
CA SER A 51 -52.37 -49.21 32.62
C SER A 51 -51.56 -49.24 31.32
N THR A 52 -52.21 -49.13 30.15
CA THR A 52 -51.55 -49.08 28.83
C THR A 52 -51.25 -47.65 28.33
N LEU A 53 -51.72 -46.63 29.04
CA LEU A 53 -51.49 -45.24 28.67
C LEU A 53 -50.01 -44.82 28.79
N PRO A 54 -49.25 -45.22 29.84
CA PRO A 54 -47.83 -44.90 29.95
C PRO A 54 -47.00 -45.46 28.80
N THR A 55 -47.27 -46.68 28.34
CA THR A 55 -46.56 -47.30 27.22
C THR A 55 -46.90 -46.60 25.91
N THR A 56 -48.16 -46.20 25.73
CA THR A 56 -48.59 -45.38 24.58
C THR A 56 -47.90 -44.02 24.57
N ILE A 57 -47.87 -43.30 25.70
CA ILE A 57 -47.18 -42.01 25.83
C ILE A 57 -45.69 -42.17 25.56
N SER A 58 -45.05 -43.20 26.12
CA SER A 58 -43.63 -43.49 25.87
C SER A 58 -43.35 -43.75 24.39
N SER A 59 -44.21 -44.49 23.70
CA SER A 59 -44.09 -44.71 22.25
C SER A 59 -44.28 -43.42 21.42
N VAL A 60 -45.11 -42.48 21.88
CA VAL A 60 -45.29 -41.18 21.23
C VAL A 60 -44.06 -40.29 21.43
N VAL A 61 -43.57 -40.20 22.66
CA VAL A 61 -42.38 -39.40 22.99
C VAL A 61 -41.15 -39.90 22.24
N THR A 62 -41.02 -41.21 22.06
CA THR A 62 -39.89 -41.83 21.34
C THR A 62 -40.04 -41.83 19.82
N SER A 63 -41.25 -41.65 19.28
CA SER A 63 -41.50 -41.55 17.83
C SER A 63 -41.58 -40.12 17.31
N LEU A 64 -41.52 -39.11 18.20
CA LEU A 64 -41.44 -37.71 17.79
C LEU A 64 -40.12 -37.49 17.01
N PRO A 65 -40.15 -36.95 15.79
CA PRO A 65 -38.96 -36.81 14.97
C PRO A 65 -37.92 -35.93 15.67
N THR A 66 -36.76 -36.51 15.99
CA THR A 66 -35.56 -35.78 16.39
C THR A 66 -34.88 -35.09 15.19
N ALA A 67 -35.41 -35.27 13.98
CA ALA A 67 -34.85 -34.76 12.73
C ALA A 67 -34.47 -33.26 12.75
N PRO A 68 -35.27 -32.34 13.33
CA PRO A 68 -34.87 -30.92 13.37
C PRO A 68 -33.66 -30.69 14.28
N THR A 69 -33.61 -31.38 15.42
CA THR A 69 -32.53 -31.19 16.40
C THR A 69 -31.27 -31.95 16.01
N SER A 70 -31.39 -33.09 15.33
CA SER A 70 -30.24 -33.82 14.79
C SER A 70 -29.57 -33.06 13.64
N VAL A 71 -30.34 -32.48 12.72
CA VAL A 71 -29.76 -31.66 11.62
C VAL A 71 -29.06 -30.42 12.18
N VAL A 72 -29.66 -29.76 13.18
CA VAL A 72 -29.01 -28.62 13.85
C VAL A 72 -27.76 -29.08 14.61
N SER A 73 -27.81 -30.22 15.30
CA SER A 73 -26.66 -30.78 16.02
C SER A 73 -25.53 -31.20 15.07
N ASP A 74 -25.86 -31.78 13.92
CA ASP A 74 -24.90 -32.19 12.90
C ASP A 74 -24.26 -30.95 12.27
N LEU A 75 -25.05 -29.94 11.90
CA LEU A 75 -24.52 -28.68 11.36
C LEU A 75 -23.65 -27.96 12.39
N LEU A 76 -24.09 -27.89 13.65
CA LEU A 76 -23.30 -27.28 14.71
C LEU A 76 -22.03 -28.08 14.98
N GLY A 77 -22.09 -29.41 14.96
CA GLY A 77 -20.92 -30.28 15.04
C GLY A 77 -19.92 -30.02 13.91
N THR A 78 -20.39 -29.92 12.67
CA THR A 78 -19.50 -29.62 11.52
C THR A 78 -18.81 -28.26 11.64
N VAL A 79 -19.48 -27.25 12.20
CA VAL A 79 -18.94 -25.88 12.32
C VAL A 79 -18.09 -25.70 13.59
N THR A 80 -18.42 -26.41 14.68
CA THR A 80 -17.85 -26.16 16.03
C THR A 80 -17.00 -27.29 16.60
N GLY A 81 -17.05 -28.51 16.06
CA GLY A 81 -16.37 -29.65 16.68
C GLY A 81 -16.24 -30.88 15.78
N GLY A 82 -15.03 -31.08 15.24
CA GLY A 82 -14.63 -32.31 14.55
C GLY A 82 -13.13 -32.56 14.75
N THR A 83 -12.70 -33.82 14.66
CA THR A 83 -11.30 -34.26 14.87
C THR A 83 -10.35 -33.89 13.72
N SER A 84 -10.84 -33.21 12.69
CA SER A 84 -10.11 -32.87 11.46
C SER A 84 -9.89 -31.36 11.28
N GLY A 85 -10.09 -30.56 12.34
CA GLY A 85 -10.15 -29.11 12.27
C GLY A 85 -11.52 -28.65 11.77
N ASN A 86 -12.18 -27.79 12.53
CA ASN A 86 -13.46 -27.23 12.10
C ASN A 86 -13.25 -25.90 11.33
N PRO A 87 -14.21 -25.48 10.50
CA PRO A 87 -14.10 -24.24 9.74
C PRO A 87 -13.87 -23.01 10.64
N LEU A 88 -14.46 -22.98 11.83
CA LEU A 88 -14.31 -21.86 12.76
C LEU A 88 -12.89 -21.76 13.34
N GLU A 89 -12.27 -22.88 13.67
CA GLU A 89 -10.87 -22.97 14.07
C GLU A 89 -9.94 -22.53 12.93
N THR A 90 -10.24 -22.93 11.69
CA THR A 90 -9.49 -22.50 10.51
C THR A 90 -9.53 -20.97 10.34
N VAL A 91 -10.73 -20.38 10.38
CA VAL A 91 -10.90 -18.92 10.31
C VAL A 91 -10.20 -18.22 11.47
N THR A 92 -10.31 -18.76 12.68
CA THR A 92 -9.65 -18.20 13.88
C THR A 92 -8.14 -18.25 13.74
N ASN A 93 -7.58 -19.34 13.23
CA ASN A 93 -6.15 -19.48 12.98
C ASN A 93 -5.66 -18.54 11.86
N LEU A 94 -6.45 -18.35 10.81
CA LEU A 94 -6.14 -17.38 9.75
C LEU A 94 -6.13 -15.94 10.30
N LEU A 95 -7.15 -15.56 11.07
CA LEU A 95 -7.21 -14.24 11.70
C LEU A 95 -6.09 -14.05 12.73
N GLY A 96 -5.81 -15.07 13.54
CA GLY A 96 -4.71 -15.07 14.51
C GLY A 96 -3.35 -15.00 13.84
N GLY A 97 -3.16 -15.66 12.70
CA GLY A 97 -1.93 -15.56 11.90
C GLY A 97 -1.80 -14.22 11.18
N LEU A 98 -2.92 -13.59 10.79
CA LEU A 98 -2.93 -12.28 10.15
C LEU A 98 -2.69 -11.13 11.14
N ALA A 99 -3.28 -11.20 12.35
CA ALA A 99 -3.24 -10.15 13.35
C ALA A 99 -2.23 -10.39 14.50
N GLY A 100 -1.77 -11.64 14.70
CA GLY A 100 -0.92 -12.01 15.82
C GLY A 100 0.50 -11.49 15.68
N GLY A 101 0.99 -10.73 16.65
CA GLY A 101 2.28 -10.01 16.68
C GLY A 101 3.57 -10.85 16.66
N GLY A 102 3.55 -12.07 16.14
CA GLY A 102 4.76 -12.86 15.91
C GLY A 102 5.59 -12.34 14.72
N SER A 103 6.91 -12.49 14.78
CA SER A 103 7.81 -12.19 13.67
C SER A 103 7.45 -13.07 12.45
N GLY A 104 6.92 -12.45 11.40
CA GLY A 104 6.46 -13.14 10.19
C GLY A 104 4.95 -13.05 9.91
N ASN A 105 4.17 -12.37 10.75
CA ASN A 105 2.77 -12.10 10.41
C ASN A 105 2.65 -11.04 9.30
N PRO A 106 1.73 -11.18 8.33
CA PRO A 106 1.65 -10.30 7.16
C PRO A 106 1.48 -8.82 7.50
N LEU A 107 0.64 -8.48 8.49
CA LEU A 107 0.41 -7.08 8.89
C LEU A 107 1.66 -6.46 9.54
N GLY A 108 2.40 -7.23 10.32
CA GLY A 108 3.66 -6.84 10.95
C GLY A 108 4.75 -6.66 9.91
N THR A 109 4.83 -7.54 8.90
CA THR A 109 5.75 -7.36 7.77
C THR A 109 5.43 -6.11 6.96
N LEU A 110 4.15 -5.83 6.72
CA LEU A 110 3.71 -4.63 6.01
C LEU A 110 3.98 -3.36 6.84
N THR A 111 3.70 -3.39 8.13
CA THR A 111 3.99 -2.27 9.04
C THR A 111 5.49 -2.00 9.14
N GLY A 112 6.31 -3.06 9.21
CA GLY A 112 7.76 -2.96 9.19
C GLY A 112 8.29 -2.41 7.87
N ALA A 113 7.78 -2.89 6.73
CA ALA A 113 8.13 -2.37 5.41
C ALA A 113 7.75 -0.88 5.25
N LEU A 114 6.56 -0.50 5.72
CA LEU A 114 6.11 0.90 5.69
C LEU A 114 6.97 1.79 6.59
N SER A 115 7.31 1.31 7.79
CA SER A 115 8.21 2.02 8.71
C SER A 115 9.62 2.17 8.11
N SER A 116 10.13 1.11 7.46
CA SER A 116 11.42 1.12 6.76
C SER A 116 11.44 2.06 5.56
N ALA A 117 10.30 2.28 4.90
CA ALA A 117 10.18 3.24 3.80
C ALA A 117 10.02 4.69 4.30
N THR A 118 9.40 4.89 5.46
CA THR A 118 9.09 6.23 6.00
C THR A 118 10.35 6.96 6.47
N ALA A 119 11.31 6.27 7.09
CA ALA A 119 12.52 6.91 7.60
C ALA A 119 13.41 7.53 6.49
N PRO A 120 13.74 6.81 5.40
CA PRO A 120 14.44 7.41 4.26
C PRO A 120 13.66 8.53 3.58
N LEU A 121 12.32 8.42 3.49
CA LEU A 121 11.48 9.49 2.94
C LEU A 121 11.56 10.76 3.80
N GLN A 122 11.54 10.63 5.13
CA GLN A 122 11.71 11.78 6.02
C GLN A 122 13.11 12.40 5.86
N THR A 123 14.17 11.57 5.80
CA THR A 123 15.52 12.06 5.52
C THR A 123 15.60 12.77 4.15
N GLY A 124 14.93 12.23 3.13
CA GLY A 124 14.86 12.88 1.81
C GLY A 124 14.16 14.23 1.86
N ILE A 125 13.07 14.34 2.62
CA ILE A 125 12.35 15.60 2.87
C ILE A 125 13.26 16.59 3.62
N ASP A 126 13.99 16.14 4.63
CA ASP A 126 14.90 16.99 5.40
C ASP A 126 16.04 17.53 4.51
N VAL A 127 16.61 16.68 3.63
CA VAL A 127 17.61 17.10 2.64
C VAL A 127 17.01 18.10 1.65
N LEU A 128 15.79 17.86 1.16
CA LEU A 128 15.14 18.76 0.20
C LEU A 128 14.86 20.14 0.81
N GLN A 129 14.45 20.18 2.08
CA GLN A 129 14.33 21.43 2.82
C GLN A 129 15.68 22.14 3.03
N GLY A 130 16.75 21.37 3.29
CA GLY A 130 18.11 21.91 3.38
C GLY A 130 18.62 22.50 2.04
N VAL A 131 18.26 21.89 0.91
CA VAL A 131 18.54 22.44 -0.43
C VAL A 131 17.75 23.72 -0.68
N GLU A 132 16.50 23.79 -0.20
CA GLU A 132 15.67 24.99 -0.34
C GLU A 132 16.19 26.17 0.51
N SER A 133 16.67 25.91 1.73
CA SER A 133 17.37 26.93 2.52
C SER A 133 18.69 27.35 1.86
N LEU A 134 19.49 26.39 1.37
CA LEU A 134 20.76 26.67 0.70
C LEU A 134 20.57 27.52 -0.56
N LYS A 135 19.52 27.26 -1.35
CA LYS A 135 19.16 28.12 -2.50
C LYS A 135 18.98 29.57 -2.05
N THR A 136 18.21 29.78 -0.97
CA THR A 136 17.92 31.12 -0.45
C THR A 136 19.20 31.79 0.07
N ASP A 137 20.06 31.05 0.75
CA ASP A 137 21.35 31.55 1.26
C ASP A 137 22.30 31.93 0.12
N ILE A 138 22.43 31.09 -0.91
CA ILE A 138 23.27 31.39 -2.09
C ILE A 138 22.76 32.64 -2.81
N ILE A 139 21.46 32.76 -3.04
CA ILE A 139 20.89 33.93 -3.71
C ILE A 139 21.17 35.19 -2.89
N THR A 140 20.89 35.15 -1.58
CA THR A 140 21.09 36.30 -0.69
C THR A 140 22.57 36.67 -0.61
N SER A 141 23.46 35.69 -0.39
CA SER A 141 24.91 35.90 -0.31
C SER A 141 25.50 36.41 -1.62
N THR A 142 25.02 35.91 -2.77
CA THR A 142 25.46 36.38 -4.10
C THR A 142 25.02 37.82 -4.33
N ILE A 143 23.78 38.17 -3.99
CA ILE A 143 23.28 39.55 -4.08
C ILE A 143 24.09 40.48 -3.19
N ASP A 144 24.34 40.10 -1.94
CA ASP A 144 25.13 40.90 -0.99
C ASP A 144 26.57 41.08 -1.46
N THR A 145 27.17 40.02 -2.02
CA THR A 145 28.51 40.05 -2.61
C THR A 145 28.54 40.96 -3.85
N LEU A 146 27.54 40.88 -4.72
CA LEU A 146 27.47 41.72 -5.92
C LEU A 146 27.26 43.20 -5.56
N ALA A 147 26.41 43.47 -4.57
CA ALA A 147 26.16 44.81 -4.05
C ALA A 147 27.40 45.41 -3.36
N SER A 148 28.16 44.60 -2.63
CA SER A 148 29.37 45.05 -1.93
C SER A 148 30.60 45.17 -2.84
N SER A 149 30.68 44.37 -3.91
CA SER A 149 31.83 44.36 -4.82
C SER A 149 31.75 45.48 -5.88
N GLY A 150 30.56 46.00 -6.19
CA GLY A 150 30.38 47.06 -7.20
C GLY A 150 30.78 46.65 -8.62
N ILE A 151 31.03 45.36 -8.87
CA ILE A 151 31.56 44.86 -10.15
C ILE A 151 30.39 44.44 -11.06
N ASN A 152 30.24 45.15 -12.17
CA ASN A 152 29.38 44.77 -13.28
C ASN A 152 30.08 43.65 -14.10
N ILE A 153 30.16 42.42 -13.58
CA ILE A 153 30.82 41.27 -14.24
C ILE A 153 29.93 40.60 -15.31
N LEU A 154 28.75 41.18 -15.60
CA LEU A 154 27.67 40.51 -16.33
C LEU A 154 28.02 39.95 -17.73
N PRO A 155 28.95 40.48 -18.55
CA PRO A 155 29.15 39.95 -19.89
C PRO A 155 29.81 38.56 -19.93
N GLN A 156 30.72 38.24 -18.99
CA GLN A 156 31.50 36.99 -19.02
C GLN A 156 30.82 35.84 -18.25
N ALA A 157 29.95 36.15 -17.29
CA ALA A 157 29.21 35.13 -16.53
C ALA A 157 28.01 34.55 -17.30
N ALA A 158 27.52 35.22 -18.36
CA ALA A 158 26.32 34.81 -19.09
C ALA A 158 26.46 33.43 -19.76
N GLU A 159 27.62 33.13 -20.35
CA GLU A 159 27.90 31.82 -20.95
C GLU A 159 28.01 30.72 -19.90
N GLN A 160 28.68 30.99 -18.77
CA GLN A 160 28.82 30.03 -17.69
C GLN A 160 27.47 29.73 -17.02
N ILE A 161 26.64 30.76 -16.82
CA ILE A 161 25.26 30.61 -16.32
C ILE A 161 24.40 29.84 -17.33
N SER A 162 24.56 30.08 -18.63
CA SER A 162 23.86 29.34 -19.69
C SER A 162 24.28 27.86 -19.75
N ALA A 163 25.58 27.56 -19.62
CA ALA A 163 26.11 26.20 -19.55
C ALA A 163 25.59 25.46 -18.32
N LEU A 164 25.56 26.13 -17.16
CA LEU A 164 25.00 25.58 -15.93
C LEU A 164 23.49 25.32 -16.04
N ALA A 165 22.74 26.23 -16.67
CA ALA A 165 21.32 26.03 -16.98
C ALA A 165 21.11 24.85 -17.94
N GLY A 166 21.94 24.73 -18.97
CA GLY A 166 21.93 23.60 -19.90
C GLY A 166 22.19 22.26 -19.20
N LEU A 167 23.13 22.23 -18.25
CA LEU A 167 23.40 21.05 -17.44
C LEU A 167 22.21 20.69 -16.53
N GLY A 168 21.53 21.70 -15.99
CA GLY A 168 20.30 21.53 -15.22
C GLY A 168 19.16 20.93 -16.05
N THR A 169 18.92 21.47 -17.25
CA THR A 169 17.94 20.92 -18.20
C THR A 169 18.28 19.49 -18.59
N LEU A 170 19.53 19.24 -18.98
CA LEU A 170 19.99 17.90 -19.34
C LEU A 170 19.80 16.90 -18.20
N THR A 171 20.11 17.29 -16.96
CA THR A 171 19.93 16.44 -15.78
C THR A 171 18.45 16.10 -15.56
N PHE A 172 17.55 17.06 -15.77
CA PHE A 172 16.11 16.83 -15.65
C PHE A 172 15.59 15.88 -16.74
N GLU A 173 15.95 16.11 -18.00
CA GLU A 173 15.57 15.25 -19.13
C GLU A 173 16.13 13.83 -18.99
N THR A 174 17.40 13.70 -18.54
CA THR A 174 18.04 12.42 -18.24
C THR A 174 17.26 11.66 -17.16
N SER A 175 16.87 12.36 -16.09
CA SER A 175 16.11 11.79 -14.98
C SER A 175 14.73 11.32 -15.44
N GLU A 176 14.00 12.13 -16.20
CA GLU A 176 12.69 11.78 -16.75
C GLU A 176 12.76 10.55 -17.64
N SER A 177 13.67 10.53 -18.61
CA SER A 177 13.85 9.39 -19.52
C SER A 177 14.29 8.12 -18.78
N THR A 178 15.20 8.25 -17.80
CA THR A 178 15.64 7.13 -16.97
C THR A 178 14.50 6.57 -16.14
N VAL A 179 13.68 7.41 -15.52
CA VAL A 179 12.52 6.97 -14.74
C VAL A 179 11.50 6.26 -15.63
N ASN A 180 11.19 6.82 -16.80
CA ASN A 180 10.28 6.19 -17.74
C ASN A 180 10.82 4.83 -18.23
N GLY A 181 12.10 4.74 -18.58
CA GLY A 181 12.72 3.48 -18.99
C GLY A 181 12.79 2.44 -17.86
N VAL A 182 13.05 2.85 -16.62
CA VAL A 182 12.99 1.94 -15.46
C VAL A 182 11.54 1.49 -15.21
N LEU A 183 10.56 2.37 -15.36
CA LEU A 183 9.15 2.01 -15.19
C LEU A 183 8.68 1.02 -16.26
N ASP A 184 9.11 1.18 -17.51
CA ASP A 184 8.89 0.20 -18.58
C ASP A 184 9.53 -1.15 -18.25
N ALA A 185 10.74 -1.15 -17.68
CA ALA A 185 11.39 -2.38 -17.23
C ALA A 185 10.59 -3.05 -16.09
N VAL A 186 10.10 -2.29 -15.12
CA VAL A 186 9.25 -2.81 -14.04
C VAL A 186 7.93 -3.37 -14.60
N SER A 187 7.33 -2.70 -15.59
CA SER A 187 6.14 -3.22 -16.28
C SER A 187 6.44 -4.53 -17.00
N GLY A 188 7.60 -4.61 -17.67
CA GLY A 188 8.07 -5.84 -18.32
C GLY A 188 8.26 -7.01 -17.34
N VAL A 189 8.73 -6.74 -16.11
CA VAL A 189 8.82 -7.76 -15.04
C VAL A 189 7.43 -8.22 -14.61
N LEU A 190 6.48 -7.29 -14.43
CA LEU A 190 5.11 -7.61 -14.03
C LEU A 190 4.39 -8.47 -15.08
N ASP A 191 4.68 -8.21 -16.36
CA ASP A 191 4.18 -9.00 -17.50
C ASP A 191 4.97 -10.29 -17.74
N LEU A 192 5.98 -10.59 -16.90
CA LEU A 192 6.89 -11.74 -17.03
C LEU A 192 7.58 -11.80 -18.40
N ASN A 193 7.87 -10.65 -19.00
CA ASN A 193 8.46 -10.48 -20.32
C ASN A 193 9.94 -10.04 -20.23
N PRO A 194 10.91 -10.97 -20.18
CA PRO A 194 12.32 -10.64 -19.98
C PRO A 194 12.94 -9.84 -21.15
N THR A 195 12.38 -9.96 -22.37
CA THR A 195 12.83 -9.17 -23.52
C THR A 195 12.45 -7.70 -23.35
N ALA A 196 11.24 -7.39 -22.88
CA ALA A 196 10.82 -6.01 -22.60
C ALA A 196 11.66 -5.38 -21.48
N VAL A 197 12.01 -6.16 -20.44
CA VAL A 197 12.92 -5.70 -19.38
C VAL A 197 14.30 -5.35 -19.93
N SER A 198 14.85 -6.22 -20.79
CA SER A 198 16.16 -6.02 -21.40
C SER A 198 16.19 -4.80 -22.32
N ASP A 199 15.16 -4.62 -23.14
CA ASP A 199 15.06 -3.48 -24.07
C ASP A 199 14.94 -2.16 -23.29
N ALA A 200 14.13 -2.13 -22.24
CA ALA A 200 13.95 -0.97 -21.39
C ALA A 200 15.25 -0.59 -20.64
N LEU A 201 15.96 -1.56 -20.03
CA LEU A 201 17.26 -1.31 -19.39
C LEU A 201 18.33 -0.87 -20.39
N THR A 202 18.32 -1.42 -21.61
CA THR A 202 19.23 -0.99 -22.68
C THR A 202 18.92 0.45 -23.11
N GLY A 203 17.65 0.83 -23.18
CA GLY A 203 17.20 2.20 -23.42
C GLY A 203 17.65 3.18 -22.33
N VAL A 204 17.56 2.79 -21.06
CA VAL A 204 18.09 3.56 -19.92
C VAL A 204 19.61 3.73 -20.05
N ALA A 205 20.34 2.65 -20.35
CA ALA A 205 21.79 2.72 -20.53
C ALA A 205 22.19 3.65 -21.69
N ALA A 206 21.47 3.61 -22.81
CA ALA A 206 21.68 4.52 -23.93
C ALA A 206 21.44 5.97 -23.53
N THR A 207 20.32 6.26 -22.83
CA THR A 207 20.02 7.60 -22.31
C THR A 207 21.15 8.13 -21.42
N LEU A 208 21.68 7.30 -20.50
CA LEU A 208 22.76 7.71 -19.60
C LEU A 208 24.07 7.99 -20.37
N VAL A 209 24.38 7.20 -21.40
CA VAL A 209 25.56 7.42 -22.27
C VAL A 209 25.41 8.71 -23.09
N ASP A 210 24.25 8.94 -23.70
CA ASP A 210 23.98 10.13 -24.49
C ASP A 210 24.01 11.40 -23.62
N SER A 211 23.48 11.28 -22.40
CA SER A 211 23.50 12.37 -21.41
C SER A 211 24.91 12.64 -20.88
N GLY A 212 25.71 11.59 -20.64
CA GLY A 212 27.13 11.74 -20.28
C GLY A 212 27.95 12.42 -21.39
N THR A 213 27.65 12.10 -22.65
CA THR A 213 28.27 12.74 -23.82
C THR A 213 27.89 14.22 -23.88
N SER A 214 26.60 14.53 -23.79
CA SER A 214 26.09 15.92 -23.76
C SER A 214 26.66 16.73 -22.59
N ALA A 215 26.75 16.13 -21.40
CA ALA A 215 27.33 16.78 -20.23
C ALA A 215 28.83 17.08 -20.41
N THR A 216 29.55 16.19 -21.08
CA THR A 216 30.97 16.39 -21.42
C THR A 216 31.13 17.54 -22.42
N GLU A 217 30.25 17.66 -23.41
CA GLU A 217 30.25 18.79 -24.36
C GLU A 217 29.97 20.12 -23.66
N ILE A 218 28.97 20.18 -22.77
CA ILE A 218 28.65 21.37 -21.97
C ILE A 218 29.84 21.76 -21.08
N LEU A 219 30.45 20.78 -20.40
CA LEU A 219 31.57 21.03 -19.49
C LEU A 219 32.85 21.40 -20.25
N SER A 220 33.08 20.84 -21.45
CA SER A 220 34.17 21.23 -22.33
C SER A 220 34.00 22.66 -22.84
N GLY A 221 32.77 23.07 -23.16
CA GLY A 221 32.47 24.47 -23.50
C GLY A 221 32.75 25.42 -22.34
N LEU A 222 32.47 25.00 -21.10
CA LEU A 222 32.81 25.77 -19.90
C LEU A 222 34.32 25.86 -19.66
N ALA A 223 35.07 24.78 -19.88
CA ALA A 223 36.52 24.75 -19.75
C ALA A 223 37.25 25.52 -20.87
N GLY A 224 36.73 25.51 -22.09
CA GLY A 224 37.28 26.28 -23.22
C GLY A 224 37.23 27.80 -23.01
N GLY A 225 36.35 28.29 -22.14
CA GLY A 225 36.35 29.68 -21.68
C GLY A 225 37.44 30.01 -20.65
N LEU A 226 38.08 29.00 -20.04
CA LEU A 226 39.20 29.15 -19.10
C LEU A 226 40.58 29.04 -19.76
N ASP A 227 40.66 28.55 -21.01
CA ASP A 227 41.93 28.44 -21.75
C ASP A 227 42.54 29.81 -22.06
N SER A 228 41.73 30.87 -22.09
CA SER A 228 42.22 32.23 -21.87
C SER A 228 42.38 32.42 -20.37
N ASN A 229 43.57 32.11 -19.83
CA ASN A 229 43.85 32.42 -18.44
C ASN A 229 43.64 33.93 -18.25
N PRO A 230 42.65 34.39 -17.46
CA PRO A 230 42.45 35.82 -17.25
C PRO A 230 43.69 36.45 -16.60
N LEU A 231 44.48 35.63 -15.89
CA LEU A 231 45.77 36.03 -15.34
C LEU A 231 46.85 36.21 -16.43
N GLU A 232 46.79 35.52 -17.57
CA GLU A 232 47.72 35.71 -18.69
C GLU A 232 47.44 37.04 -19.41
N SER A 233 46.17 37.35 -19.70
CA SER A 233 45.79 38.67 -20.23
C SER A 233 46.13 39.81 -19.26
N VAL A 234 45.94 39.59 -17.95
CA VAL A 234 46.37 40.56 -16.93
C VAL A 234 47.89 40.62 -16.85
N THR A 235 48.62 39.51 -16.96
CA THR A 235 50.10 39.48 -16.91
C THR A 235 50.72 40.13 -18.14
N ASP A 236 50.14 39.98 -19.32
CA ASP A 236 50.55 40.67 -20.54
C ASP A 236 50.29 42.17 -20.44
N LEU A 237 49.11 42.56 -19.93
CA LEU A 237 48.78 43.97 -19.71
C LEU A 237 49.65 44.61 -18.61
N LEU A 238 49.95 43.88 -17.53
CA LEU A 238 50.84 44.33 -16.45
C LEU A 238 52.31 44.29 -16.88
N GLY A 239 52.71 43.33 -17.71
CA GLY A 239 54.06 43.24 -18.28
C GLY A 239 54.34 44.39 -19.25
N GLY A 240 53.33 44.80 -20.02
CA GLY A 240 53.36 46.02 -20.81
C GLY A 240 53.38 47.28 -19.93
N LEU A 241 52.53 47.35 -18.89
CA LEU A 241 52.41 48.53 -18.02
C LEU A 241 53.60 48.73 -17.07
N THR A 242 54.20 47.65 -16.58
CA THR A 242 55.36 47.72 -15.68
C THR A 242 56.66 47.98 -16.43
N GLY A 243 56.64 47.86 -17.76
CA GLY A 243 57.83 47.91 -18.59
C GLY A 243 58.76 46.78 -18.19
N GLY A 244 58.95 45.79 -19.06
CA GLY A 244 60.05 44.83 -18.90
C GLY A 244 61.28 45.57 -18.40
N THR A 245 61.96 45.04 -17.39
CA THR A 245 62.93 45.68 -16.48
C THR A 245 64.19 46.30 -17.15
N SER A 246 64.14 46.51 -18.47
CA SER A 246 65.15 47.02 -19.38
C SER A 246 64.63 48.04 -20.41
N GLY A 247 63.32 48.34 -20.45
CA GLY A 247 62.70 49.24 -21.42
C GLY A 247 62.35 50.63 -20.87
N ASN A 248 62.55 51.66 -21.67
CA ASN A 248 62.22 53.05 -21.33
C ASN A 248 60.68 53.19 -21.14
N PRO A 249 60.18 53.84 -20.07
CA PRO A 249 58.74 54.01 -19.85
C PRO A 249 57.98 54.64 -21.03
N LEU A 250 58.67 55.39 -21.90
CA LEU A 250 58.08 55.96 -23.12
C LEU A 250 57.79 54.92 -24.21
N ASP A 251 58.56 53.83 -24.32
CA ASP A 251 58.28 52.76 -25.30
C ASP A 251 57.02 52.00 -24.91
N ALA A 252 56.86 51.69 -23.61
CA ALA A 252 55.65 51.06 -23.08
C ALA A 252 54.39 51.90 -23.32
N VAL A 253 54.49 53.24 -23.19
CA VAL A 253 53.39 54.16 -23.52
C VAL A 253 53.13 54.19 -25.02
N THR A 254 54.16 54.13 -25.86
CA THR A 254 54.03 54.16 -27.33
C THR A 254 53.40 52.87 -27.86
N ASP A 255 53.76 51.72 -27.32
CA ASP A 255 53.14 50.43 -27.65
C ASP A 255 51.69 50.35 -27.19
N LEU A 256 51.38 50.86 -25.98
CA LEU A 256 50.02 50.90 -25.47
C LEU A 256 49.12 51.85 -26.28
N LEU A 257 49.64 53.00 -26.71
CA LEU A 257 48.94 53.92 -27.62
C LEU A 257 48.83 53.34 -29.04
N GLY A 258 49.83 52.62 -29.54
CA GLY A 258 49.81 51.94 -30.84
C GLY A 258 48.80 50.79 -30.90
N GLY A 259 48.65 50.06 -29.80
CA GLY A 259 47.60 49.05 -29.62
C GLY A 259 46.21 49.65 -29.48
N LEU A 260 46.06 50.75 -28.73
CA LEU A 260 44.78 51.45 -28.52
C LEU A 260 44.28 52.19 -29.78
N THR A 261 45.19 52.62 -30.66
CA THR A 261 44.84 53.31 -31.92
C THR A 261 44.72 52.37 -33.12
N GLY A 262 44.90 51.06 -32.94
CA GLY A 262 44.64 50.05 -33.97
C GLY A 262 45.38 50.31 -35.27
N GLY A 263 46.71 50.14 -35.28
CA GLY A 263 47.46 49.86 -36.52
C GLY A 263 47.35 50.89 -37.65
N ALA A 264 47.18 52.17 -37.36
CA ALA A 264 47.36 53.22 -38.37
C ALA A 264 48.82 53.72 -38.32
N SER A 265 49.58 53.29 -39.33
CA SER A 265 50.97 53.67 -39.63
C SER A 265 51.34 55.13 -39.32
N GLY A 266 52.23 55.32 -38.34
CA GLY A 266 52.93 56.57 -38.11
C GLY A 266 53.28 56.76 -36.64
N ASN A 267 54.56 56.65 -36.28
CA ASN A 267 55.05 57.04 -34.97
C ASN A 267 54.77 58.54 -34.75
N PRO A 268 53.98 58.94 -33.73
CA PRO A 268 53.69 60.36 -33.47
C PRO A 268 54.93 61.18 -33.06
N LEU A 269 56.04 60.51 -32.76
CA LEU A 269 57.30 61.12 -32.32
C LEU A 269 58.30 61.34 -33.47
N GLU A 270 57.98 60.94 -34.70
CA GLU A 270 58.82 61.16 -35.90
C GLU A 270 58.40 62.42 -36.71
N ALA A 271 57.90 63.46 -36.03
CA ALA A 271 57.63 64.77 -36.63
C ALA A 271 58.55 65.86 -36.06
#